data_AF-A0AAU4CFL2-F1
#
_entry.id   AF-A0AAU4CFL2-F1
#
_cell.length_a   1.000
_cell.length_b   1.000
_cell.length_c   1.000
_cell.angle_alpha   90.00
_cell.angle_beta   90.00
_cell.angle_gamma   90.00
#
_symmetry.space_group_name_H-M   'P 1'
#
loop_
_entity.id
_entity.type
_entity.pdbx_description
1 polymer ?
#
loop_
_entity_poly.entity_id
_entity_poly.type
_entity_poly.pdbx_seq_one_letter_code
_entity_poly.pdbx_strand_id
1 'polypeptide(L)'
;MQPLKAAELAAALPVEGTLPGYRVTGAPRSRTGGSTSDAGAKPEVCRPLWDARVGASATSAAWASVAIVPSDAALQTERLTFASYGPEQADAYFASLEKALDSCASLSFLSSYGDRATAEIEQLANPIVAGYVSVSFRMHWSFDRDGFKSDTYSLITTLRTGDATVTVMADSSVGSQLSASQKSAFMPQPDPDMLKSQADKLREAQTRAAE
;
A
#
# COMPACT_ATOMS: atom_id res chain seq x y z
N MET A 1 14.72 -0.07 -18.74
CA MET A 1 14.81 1.41 -18.81
C MET A 1 15.65 1.90 -17.63
N GLN A 2 16.07 3.18 -17.57
CA GLN A 2 16.58 3.71 -16.31
C GLN A 2 15.43 3.85 -15.30
N PRO A 3 15.65 3.55 -14.00
CA PRO A 3 14.63 3.76 -12.99
C PRO A 3 14.28 5.25 -12.85
N LEU A 4 13.01 5.54 -12.59
CA LEU A 4 12.57 6.89 -12.26
C LEU A 4 13.22 7.35 -10.95
N LYS A 5 13.67 8.60 -10.94
CA LYS A 5 14.22 9.27 -9.76
C LYS A 5 13.09 9.70 -8.82
N ALA A 6 13.45 9.94 -7.57
CA ALA A 6 12.52 10.37 -6.52
C ALA A 6 11.69 11.62 -6.90
N ALA A 7 12.30 12.59 -7.60
CA ALA A 7 11.61 13.80 -8.05
C ALA A 7 10.59 13.53 -9.18
N GLU A 8 10.92 12.62 -10.10
CA GLU A 8 10.03 12.23 -11.21
C GLU A 8 8.82 11.44 -10.67
N LEU A 9 9.04 10.54 -9.71
CA LEU A 9 7.97 9.85 -9.00
C LEU A 9 7.07 10.83 -8.23
N ALA A 10 7.65 11.82 -7.53
CA ALA A 10 6.89 12.83 -6.81
C ALA A 10 6.04 13.71 -7.74
N ALA A 11 6.57 14.06 -8.91
CA ALA A 11 5.86 14.84 -9.91
C ALA A 11 4.72 14.05 -10.59
N ALA A 12 4.80 12.72 -10.63
CA ALA A 12 3.75 11.86 -11.17
C ALA A 12 2.59 11.62 -10.19
N LEU A 13 2.82 11.84 -8.88
CA LEU A 13 1.77 11.69 -7.87
C LEU A 13 0.67 12.75 -8.05
N PRO A 14 -0.58 12.42 -7.67
CA PRO A 14 -1.67 13.38 -7.75
C PRO A 14 -1.44 14.54 -6.79
N VAL A 15 -1.88 15.72 -7.21
CA VAL A 15 -2.01 16.92 -6.38
C VAL A 15 -3.47 17.19 -6.05
N GLU A 16 -3.73 18.13 -5.16
CA GLU A 16 -5.09 18.53 -4.78
C GLU A 16 -5.97 18.81 -6.00
N GLY A 17 -7.19 18.26 -6.00
CA GLY A 17 -8.17 18.39 -7.08
C GLY A 17 -7.91 17.52 -8.32
N THR A 18 -6.84 16.73 -8.38
CA THR A 18 -6.48 15.92 -9.57
C THR A 18 -6.75 14.42 -9.44
N LEU A 19 -7.33 13.99 -8.32
CA LEU A 19 -7.68 12.61 -8.02
C LEU A 19 -9.20 12.49 -7.80
N PRO A 20 -9.99 12.13 -8.82
CA PRO A 20 -11.44 12.00 -8.69
C PRO A 20 -11.82 11.03 -7.55
N GLY A 21 -12.80 11.41 -6.73
CA GLY A 21 -13.23 10.61 -5.58
C GLY A 21 -12.39 10.80 -4.31
N TYR A 22 -11.20 11.40 -4.39
CA TYR A 22 -10.30 11.55 -3.25
C TYR A 22 -9.78 12.98 -3.08
N ARG A 23 -9.45 13.32 -1.84
CA ARG A 23 -8.67 14.50 -1.47
C ARG A 23 -7.23 14.10 -1.23
N VAL A 24 -6.30 14.87 -1.79
CA VAL A 24 -4.87 14.77 -1.45
C VAL A 24 -4.61 15.66 -0.23
N THR A 25 -4.20 15.08 0.89
CA THR A 25 -4.18 15.76 2.20
C THR A 25 -2.80 16.21 2.66
N GLY A 26 -1.80 16.15 1.78
CA GLY A 26 -0.45 16.62 2.09
C GLY A 26 0.45 16.71 0.87
N ALA A 27 1.63 17.30 1.05
CA ALA A 27 2.66 17.32 0.02
C ALA A 27 3.26 15.92 -0.17
N PRO A 28 3.61 15.53 -1.42
CA PRO A 28 4.35 14.31 -1.68
C PRO A 28 5.66 14.25 -0.87
N ARG A 29 5.98 13.08 -0.35
CA ARG A 29 7.29 12.75 0.21
C ARG A 29 8.01 11.84 -0.78
N SER A 30 9.29 12.07 -1.03
CA SER A 30 10.08 11.20 -1.90
C SER A 30 11.49 10.99 -1.38
N ARG A 31 12.09 9.87 -1.77
CA ARG A 31 13.43 9.48 -1.34
C ARG A 31 14.10 8.60 -2.40
N THR A 32 15.43 8.74 -2.49
CA THR A 32 16.27 7.83 -3.29
C THR A 32 16.63 6.60 -2.46
N GLY A 33 16.65 5.44 -3.11
CA GLY A 33 16.89 4.14 -2.51
C GLY A 33 15.67 3.57 -1.78
N GLY A 34 15.67 2.25 -1.67
CA GLY A 34 14.65 1.50 -0.96
C GLY A 34 14.74 1.66 0.56
N SER A 35 13.65 1.29 1.21
CA SER A 35 13.56 1.19 2.67
C SER A 35 12.88 -0.12 3.03
N THR A 36 13.14 -0.59 4.24
CA THR A 36 12.43 -1.70 4.87
C THR A 36 11.86 -1.22 6.19
N SER A 37 10.74 -1.78 6.65
CA SER A 37 10.22 -1.48 7.98
C SER A 37 11.17 -1.99 9.07
N ASP A 38 11.27 -1.22 10.16
CA ASP A 38 11.93 -1.57 11.42
C ASP A 38 10.97 -2.23 12.43
N ALA A 39 9.69 -2.40 12.09
CA ALA A 39 8.65 -2.91 12.99
C ALA A 39 8.81 -4.39 13.39
N GLY A 40 9.89 -5.06 12.97
CA GLY A 40 10.20 -6.43 13.39
C GLY A 40 9.11 -7.45 13.03
N ALA A 41 8.60 -7.38 11.80
CA ALA A 41 7.60 -8.29 11.26
C ALA A 41 8.09 -9.76 11.34
N LYS A 42 7.25 -10.66 11.86
CA LYS A 42 7.57 -12.10 11.99
C LYS A 42 6.39 -12.98 11.56
N PRO A 43 6.64 -14.13 10.90
CA PRO A 43 7.96 -14.61 10.48
C PRO A 43 8.54 -13.75 9.35
N GLU A 44 9.87 -13.79 9.16
CA GLU A 44 10.58 -12.91 8.22
C GLU A 44 10.07 -13.06 6.77
N VAL A 45 9.60 -14.24 6.39
CA VAL A 45 8.97 -14.50 5.09
C VAL A 45 7.72 -13.64 4.84
N CYS A 46 7.02 -13.17 5.88
CA CYS A 46 5.86 -12.28 5.76
C CYS A 46 6.23 -10.79 5.71
N ARG A 47 7.50 -10.45 5.88
CA ARG A 47 7.97 -9.06 5.89
C ARG A 47 7.56 -8.27 4.64
N PRO A 48 7.58 -8.83 3.41
CA PRO A 48 7.13 -8.09 2.22
C PRO A 48 5.70 -7.54 2.34
N LEU A 49 4.79 -8.25 3.01
CA LEU A 49 3.40 -7.81 3.20
C LEU A 49 3.33 -6.61 4.14
N TRP A 50 4.10 -6.64 5.22
CA TRP A 50 4.20 -5.51 6.14
C TRP A 50 4.91 -4.31 5.52
N ASP A 51 5.98 -4.54 4.75
CA ASP A 51 6.69 -3.49 4.03
C ASP A 51 5.76 -2.78 3.02
N ALA A 52 4.99 -3.55 2.23
CA ALA A 52 3.97 -2.99 1.35
C ALA A 52 2.93 -2.16 2.11
N ARG A 53 2.46 -2.65 3.26
CA ARG A 53 1.52 -1.95 4.13
C ARG A 53 2.07 -0.59 4.59
N VAL A 54 3.32 -0.51 5.03
CA VAL A 54 3.89 0.77 5.50
C VAL A 54 4.35 1.68 4.34
N GLY A 55 4.26 1.22 3.10
CA GLY A 55 4.78 1.93 1.92
C GLY A 55 6.31 1.88 1.84
N ALA A 56 6.93 0.87 2.44
CA ALA A 56 8.33 0.56 2.24
C ALA A 56 8.50 -0.19 0.92
N SER A 57 9.49 0.22 0.14
CA SER A 57 9.77 -0.37 -1.17
C SER A 57 11.20 -0.88 -1.15
N ALA A 58 11.39 -2.04 -0.52
CA ALA A 58 12.68 -2.68 -0.41
C ALA A 58 13.29 -2.86 -1.80
N THR A 59 14.61 -2.65 -1.93
CA THR A 59 15.35 -2.75 -3.20
C THR A 59 14.98 -1.75 -4.29
N SER A 60 13.97 -0.88 -4.09
CA SER A 60 13.65 0.18 -5.05
C SER A 60 14.83 1.14 -5.23
N ALA A 61 14.95 1.68 -6.45
CA ALA A 61 15.91 2.75 -6.75
C ALA A 61 15.43 4.10 -6.19
N ALA A 62 14.11 4.32 -6.13
CA ALA A 62 13.49 5.47 -5.51
C ALA A 62 12.01 5.19 -5.22
N TRP A 63 11.43 5.97 -4.32
CA TRP A 63 10.00 5.97 -4.05
C TRP A 63 9.47 7.37 -3.77
N ALA A 64 8.17 7.56 -3.98
CA ALA A 64 7.42 8.73 -3.55
C ALA A 64 6.05 8.31 -3.02
N SER A 65 5.52 9.02 -2.03
CA SER A 65 4.19 8.75 -1.48
C SER A 65 3.42 10.02 -1.15
N VAL A 66 2.10 9.95 -1.20
CA VAL A 66 1.21 11.01 -0.73
C VAL A 66 0.05 10.42 0.06
N ALA A 67 -0.45 11.18 1.04
CA ALA A 67 -1.66 10.84 1.77
C ALA A 67 -2.89 11.22 0.94
N ILE A 68 -3.84 10.29 0.84
CA ILE A 68 -5.13 10.51 0.19
C ILE A 68 -6.25 10.12 1.16
N VAL A 69 -7.43 10.69 0.97
CA VAL A 69 -8.62 10.40 1.77
C VAL A 69 -9.83 10.41 0.84
N PRO A 70 -10.74 9.44 0.87
CA PRO A 70 -11.98 9.50 0.10
C PRO A 70 -12.75 10.79 0.42
N SER A 71 -13.35 11.40 -0.60
CA SER A 71 -13.96 12.73 -0.47
C SER A 71 -15.17 12.75 0.47
N ASP A 72 -15.85 11.63 0.60
CA ASP A 72 -16.98 11.39 1.49
C ASP A 72 -16.59 10.80 2.86
N ALA A 73 -15.31 10.43 3.05
CA ALA A 73 -14.82 9.86 4.30
C ALA A 73 -14.20 10.92 5.22
N ALA A 74 -14.50 10.82 6.52
CA ALA A 74 -13.93 11.67 7.55
C ALA A 74 -12.68 11.07 8.23
N LEU A 75 -12.49 9.74 8.17
CA LEU A 75 -11.56 9.02 9.06
C LEU A 75 -10.67 7.98 8.38
N GLN A 76 -10.90 7.64 7.10
CA GLN A 76 -10.04 6.69 6.40
C GLN A 76 -8.72 7.37 6.04
N THR A 77 -7.62 6.78 6.52
CA THR A 77 -6.27 7.22 6.13
C THR A 77 -5.82 6.32 5.01
N GLU A 78 -5.55 6.89 3.85
CA GLU A 78 -4.97 6.15 2.75
C GLU A 78 -3.63 6.75 2.35
N ARG A 79 -2.79 5.89 1.77
CA ARG A 79 -1.50 6.25 1.22
C ARG A 79 -1.37 5.68 -0.17
N LEU A 80 -1.05 6.56 -1.12
CA LEU A 80 -0.62 6.18 -2.45
C LEU A 80 0.91 6.27 -2.51
N THR A 81 1.56 5.20 -2.93
CA THR A 81 3.02 5.11 -3.06
C THR A 81 3.39 4.67 -4.47
N PHE A 82 4.29 5.41 -5.11
CA PHE A 82 4.98 4.99 -6.32
C PHE A 82 6.41 4.58 -5.96
N ALA A 83 6.88 3.48 -6.53
CA ALA A 83 8.27 3.05 -6.41
C ALA A 83 8.81 2.62 -7.78
N SER A 84 10.07 2.95 -8.05
CA SER A 84 10.76 2.53 -9.26
C SER A 84 11.95 1.65 -8.90
N TYR A 85 12.20 0.65 -9.74
CA TYR A 85 13.15 -0.42 -9.49
C TYR A 85 14.15 -0.49 -10.64
N GLY A 86 15.31 -1.09 -10.37
CA GLY A 86 16.21 -1.53 -11.42
C GLY A 86 15.58 -2.62 -12.30
N PRO A 87 16.24 -3.00 -13.41
CA PRO A 87 15.80 -4.12 -14.24
C PRO A 87 15.56 -5.37 -13.39
N GLU A 88 14.44 -6.05 -13.64
CA GLU A 88 14.01 -7.30 -12.97
C GLU A 88 13.71 -7.19 -11.46
N GLN A 89 14.03 -6.06 -10.80
CA GLN A 89 13.80 -5.89 -9.37
C GLN A 89 12.31 -5.69 -9.04
N ALA A 90 11.53 -5.10 -9.94
CA ALA A 90 10.08 -5.00 -9.77
C ALA A 90 9.40 -6.39 -9.85
N ASP A 91 9.89 -7.27 -10.75
CA ASP A 91 9.45 -8.67 -10.82
C ASP A 91 9.79 -9.41 -9.53
N ALA A 92 11.03 -9.29 -9.05
CA ALA A 92 11.48 -9.94 -7.82
C ALA A 92 10.69 -9.47 -6.59
N TYR A 93 10.37 -8.18 -6.50
CA TYR A 93 9.52 -7.64 -5.45
C TYR A 93 8.10 -8.24 -5.51
N PHE A 94 7.49 -8.30 -6.69
CA PHE A 94 6.16 -8.92 -6.86
C PHE A 94 6.15 -10.40 -6.47
N ALA A 95 7.13 -11.17 -6.94
CA ALA A 95 7.27 -12.57 -6.57
C ALA A 95 7.45 -12.76 -5.05
N SER A 96 8.11 -11.81 -4.37
CA SER A 96 8.24 -11.84 -2.91
C SER A 96 6.91 -11.60 -2.18
N LEU A 97 6.02 -10.75 -2.73
CA LEU A 97 4.68 -10.53 -2.19
C LEU A 97 3.81 -11.78 -2.37
N GLU A 98 3.81 -12.37 -3.57
CA GLU A 98 3.05 -13.58 -3.87
C GLU A 98 3.49 -14.73 -2.97
N LYS A 99 4.80 -14.97 -2.87
CA LYS A 99 5.35 -15.99 -1.97
C LYS A 99 4.95 -15.75 -0.51
N ALA A 100 4.96 -14.50 -0.06
CA ALA A 100 4.57 -14.17 1.30
C ALA A 100 3.07 -14.44 1.52
N LEU A 101 2.19 -14.10 0.56
CA LEU A 101 0.76 -14.41 0.66
C LEU A 101 0.48 -15.91 0.71
N ASP A 102 1.18 -16.70 -0.10
CA ASP A 102 1.03 -18.16 -0.11
C ASP A 102 1.50 -18.79 1.22
N SER A 103 2.42 -18.13 1.92
CA SER A 103 3.08 -18.67 3.12
C SER A 103 2.50 -18.16 4.44
N CYS A 104 1.76 -17.05 4.42
CA CYS A 104 1.44 -16.28 5.62
C CYS A 104 -0.07 -16.10 5.79
N ALA A 105 -0.66 -16.88 6.71
CA ALA A 105 -2.02 -16.62 7.21
C ALA A 105 -2.06 -15.50 8.26
N SER A 106 -0.92 -15.20 8.90
CA SER A 106 -0.78 -14.13 9.88
C SER A 106 0.67 -13.66 9.99
N LEU A 107 0.87 -12.45 10.52
CA LEU A 107 2.17 -11.95 10.92
C LEU A 107 2.08 -11.15 12.22
N SER A 108 3.14 -11.15 13.02
CA SER A 108 3.28 -10.26 14.18
C SER A 108 4.17 -9.08 13.86
N PHE A 109 3.89 -7.91 14.43
CA PHE A 109 4.65 -6.68 14.22
C PHE A 109 4.65 -5.83 15.50
N LEU A 110 5.59 -4.88 15.59
CA LEU A 110 5.61 -3.86 16.63
C LEU A 110 4.76 -2.66 16.19
N SER A 111 3.81 -2.27 17.01
CA SER A 111 3.06 -1.03 16.84
C SER A 111 3.96 0.19 17.07
N SER A 112 3.46 1.38 16.71
CA SER A 112 4.13 2.65 17.00
C SER A 112 4.36 2.91 18.50
N TYR A 113 3.67 2.16 19.36
CA TYR A 113 3.80 2.22 20.82
C TYR A 113 4.75 1.18 21.39
N GLY A 114 5.34 0.31 20.56
CA GLY A 114 6.24 -0.76 20.98
C GLY A 114 5.54 -2.08 21.35
N ASP A 115 4.21 -2.10 21.39
CA ASP A 115 3.43 -3.32 21.66
C ASP A 115 3.46 -4.27 20.47
N ARG A 116 3.54 -5.58 20.73
CA ARG A 116 3.45 -6.61 19.68
C ARG A 116 1.99 -6.91 19.37
N ALA A 117 1.59 -6.66 18.13
CA ALA A 117 0.29 -7.05 17.60
C ALA A 117 0.45 -8.22 16.63
N THR A 118 -0.64 -8.96 16.40
CA THR A 118 -0.73 -9.99 15.36
C THR A 118 -1.82 -9.59 14.39
N ALA A 119 -1.49 -9.52 13.10
CA ALA A 119 -2.44 -9.34 12.03
C ALA A 119 -2.71 -10.65 11.33
N GLU A 120 -3.99 -10.96 11.16
CA GLU A 120 -4.49 -11.96 10.21
C GLU A 120 -4.38 -11.40 8.80
N ILE A 121 -4.12 -12.29 7.83
CA ILE A 121 -3.88 -11.94 6.43
C ILE A 121 -4.86 -12.70 5.58
N GLU A 122 -5.58 -11.95 4.74
CA GLU A 122 -6.53 -12.48 3.77
C GLU A 122 -6.08 -12.04 2.38
N GLN A 123 -5.68 -12.98 1.53
CA GLN A 123 -5.48 -12.69 0.11
C GLN A 123 -6.84 -12.45 -0.54
N LEU A 124 -6.95 -11.35 -1.28
CA LEU A 124 -8.16 -11.03 -2.02
C LEU A 124 -7.99 -11.46 -3.47
N ALA A 125 -9.09 -11.85 -4.11
CA ALA A 125 -9.10 -12.02 -5.55
C ALA A 125 -8.58 -10.72 -6.19
N ASN A 126 -7.54 -10.85 -7.02
CA ASN A 126 -6.86 -9.71 -7.60
C ASN A 126 -7.89 -8.74 -8.20
N PRO A 127 -7.88 -7.45 -7.81
CA PRO A 127 -8.67 -6.46 -8.53
C PRO A 127 -8.10 -6.47 -9.94
N ILE A 128 -8.86 -7.07 -10.86
CA ILE A 128 -8.45 -7.21 -12.25
C ILE A 128 -8.47 -5.80 -12.83
N VAL A 129 -7.34 -5.11 -12.74
CA VAL A 129 -7.10 -3.87 -13.47
C VAL A 129 -6.47 -4.27 -14.79
N ALA A 130 -7.30 -4.32 -15.83
CA ALA A 130 -6.88 -4.80 -17.15
C ALA A 130 -5.57 -4.14 -17.62
N GLY A 131 -4.62 -4.97 -18.07
CA GLY A 131 -3.31 -4.50 -18.57
C GLY A 131 -2.23 -4.31 -17.49
N TYR A 132 -2.49 -4.74 -16.25
CA TYR A 132 -1.54 -4.67 -15.13
C TYR A 132 -1.49 -5.98 -14.35
N VAL A 133 -0.31 -6.31 -13.83
CA VAL A 133 -0.15 -7.37 -12.81
C VAL A 133 -0.44 -6.74 -11.46
N SER A 134 -1.30 -7.36 -10.65
CA SER A 134 -1.71 -6.85 -9.35
C SER A 134 -1.68 -7.93 -8.27
N VAL A 135 -1.47 -7.49 -7.04
CA VAL A 135 -1.60 -8.29 -5.82
C VAL A 135 -2.38 -7.47 -4.80
N SER A 136 -3.40 -8.07 -4.19
CA SER A 136 -4.20 -7.44 -3.14
C SER A 136 -4.40 -8.37 -1.95
N PHE A 137 -4.31 -7.79 -0.76
CA PHE A 137 -4.55 -8.51 0.48
C PHE A 137 -5.09 -7.56 1.56
N ARG A 138 -5.79 -8.14 2.52
CA ARG A 138 -6.28 -7.46 3.70
C ARG A 138 -5.52 -7.94 4.92
N MET A 139 -5.17 -7.01 5.79
CA MET A 139 -4.67 -7.28 7.12
C MET A 139 -5.71 -6.88 8.15
N HIS A 140 -5.93 -7.71 9.16
CA HIS A 140 -6.82 -7.40 10.29
C HIS A 140 -6.12 -7.68 11.60
N TRP A 141 -6.11 -6.70 12.51
CA TRP A 141 -5.69 -6.91 13.89
C TRP A 141 -6.60 -6.15 14.85
N SER A 142 -6.64 -6.60 16.10
CA SER A 142 -7.29 -5.87 17.18
C SER A 142 -6.25 -5.18 18.06
N PHE A 143 -6.62 -4.03 18.60
CA PHE A 143 -5.86 -3.29 19.59
C PHE A 143 -6.70 -3.19 20.87
N ASP A 144 -6.08 -3.45 22.03
CA ASP A 144 -6.69 -3.31 23.35
C ASP A 144 -5.72 -2.53 24.23
N ARG A 145 -6.10 -1.30 24.61
CA ARG A 145 -5.28 -0.45 25.45
C ARG A 145 -6.13 0.45 26.31
N ASP A 146 -5.84 0.47 27.61
CA ASP A 146 -6.51 1.33 28.60
C ASP A 146 -8.06 1.21 28.54
N GLY A 147 -8.56 0.02 28.18
CA GLY A 147 -9.99 -0.26 28.01
C GLY A 147 -10.58 0.13 26.65
N PHE A 148 -9.82 0.80 25.78
CA PHE A 148 -10.19 1.05 24.39
C PHE A 148 -9.87 -0.17 23.53
N LYS A 149 -10.89 -0.73 22.90
CA LYS A 149 -10.77 -1.87 21.98
C LYS A 149 -11.18 -1.47 20.57
N SER A 150 -10.28 -1.67 19.61
CA SER A 150 -10.56 -1.41 18.20
C SER A 150 -10.08 -2.55 17.30
N ASP A 151 -10.82 -2.78 16.23
CA ASP A 151 -10.39 -3.59 15.11
C ASP A 151 -9.91 -2.68 13.99
N THR A 152 -8.71 -2.96 13.47
CA THR A 152 -8.16 -2.27 12.31
C THR A 152 -8.15 -3.20 11.12
N TYR A 153 -8.78 -2.78 10.04
CA TYR A 153 -8.76 -3.41 8.73
C TYR A 153 -7.89 -2.56 7.80
N SER A 154 -6.92 -3.18 7.17
CA SER A 154 -6.07 -2.53 6.18
C SER A 154 -6.12 -3.27 4.86
N LEU A 155 -6.49 -2.58 3.79
CA LEU A 155 -6.44 -3.10 2.43
C LEU A 155 -5.16 -2.58 1.76
N ILE A 156 -4.33 -3.50 1.26
CA ILE A 156 -3.14 -3.18 0.49
C ILE A 156 -3.34 -3.73 -0.91
N THR A 157 -3.16 -2.86 -1.90
CA THR A 157 -3.20 -3.24 -3.32
C THR A 157 -1.98 -2.69 -4.03
N THR A 158 -1.20 -3.58 -4.65
CA THR A 158 0.00 -3.23 -5.41
C THR A 158 -0.20 -3.60 -6.87
N LEU A 159 0.06 -2.66 -7.79
CA LEU A 159 0.08 -2.87 -9.25
C LEU A 159 1.49 -2.67 -9.78
N ARG A 160 1.89 -3.48 -10.76
CA ARG A 160 3.17 -3.34 -11.47
C ARG A 160 2.98 -2.69 -12.82
N THR A 161 3.81 -1.69 -13.13
CA THR A 161 3.88 -0.99 -14.40
C THR A 161 5.33 -1.09 -14.94
N GLY A 162 5.67 -2.20 -15.61
CA GLY A 162 7.06 -2.46 -16.02
C GLY A 162 8.00 -2.53 -14.81
N ASP A 163 9.03 -1.67 -14.80
CA ASP A 163 10.03 -1.55 -13.72
C ASP A 163 9.59 -0.64 -12.54
N ALA A 164 8.28 -0.40 -12.39
CA ALA A 164 7.74 0.44 -11.32
C ALA A 164 6.45 -0.15 -10.74
N THR A 165 6.06 0.34 -9.56
CA THR A 165 4.86 -0.12 -8.87
C THR A 165 4.04 1.02 -8.30
N VAL A 166 2.73 0.85 -8.30
CA VAL A 166 1.77 1.65 -7.53
C VAL A 166 1.30 0.82 -6.34
N THR A 167 1.38 1.32 -5.13
CA THR A 167 0.80 0.70 -3.93
C THR A 167 -0.19 1.65 -3.30
N VAL A 168 -1.41 1.18 -3.08
CA VAL A 168 -2.42 1.87 -2.27
C VAL A 168 -2.63 1.07 -1.00
N MET A 169 -2.56 1.78 0.12
CA MET A 169 -2.92 1.28 1.43
C MET A 169 -4.10 2.08 1.94
N ALA A 170 -5.17 1.41 2.37
CA ALA A 170 -6.33 2.03 2.98
C ALA A 170 -6.60 1.41 4.34
N ASP A 171 -6.65 2.23 5.39
CA ASP A 171 -6.98 1.80 6.74
C ASP A 171 -8.38 2.20 7.16
N SER A 172 -9.00 1.33 7.94
CA SER A 172 -10.19 1.63 8.70
C SER A 172 -10.07 1.03 10.10
N SER A 173 -10.32 1.84 11.12
CA SER A 173 -10.34 1.38 12.51
C SER A 173 -11.71 1.63 13.11
N VAL A 174 -12.27 0.61 13.75
CA VAL A 174 -13.63 0.64 14.32
C VAL A 174 -13.64 0.04 15.71
N GLY A 175 -14.62 0.44 16.53
CA GLY A 175 -14.78 -0.13 17.86
C GLY A 175 -15.05 -1.63 17.81
N SER A 176 -14.33 -2.41 18.61
CA SER A 176 -14.47 -3.87 18.60
C SER A 176 -15.84 -4.39 19.05
N GLN A 177 -16.61 -3.55 19.75
CA GLN A 177 -17.98 -3.81 20.20
C GLN A 177 -19.02 -3.81 19.08
N LEU A 178 -18.69 -3.31 17.89
CA LEU A 178 -19.62 -3.33 16.75
C LEU A 178 -19.92 -4.78 16.32
N SER A 179 -21.11 -5.01 15.78
CA SER A 179 -21.43 -6.30 15.16
C SER A 179 -20.60 -6.54 13.89
N ALA A 180 -20.49 -7.79 13.44
CA ALA A 180 -19.81 -8.11 12.18
C ALA A 180 -20.37 -7.33 10.98
N SER A 181 -21.70 -7.19 10.89
CA SER A 181 -22.36 -6.42 9.82
C SER A 181 -22.09 -4.92 9.89
N GLN A 182 -21.92 -4.37 11.09
CA GLN A 182 -21.51 -2.98 11.26
C GLN A 182 -20.05 -2.80 10.87
N LYS A 183 -19.15 -3.71 11.29
CA LYS A 183 -17.73 -3.66 10.91
C LYS A 183 -17.53 -3.76 9.40
N SER A 184 -18.29 -4.62 8.72
CA SER A 184 -18.17 -4.79 7.26
C SER A 184 -18.47 -3.50 6.48
N ALA A 185 -19.32 -2.62 6.99
CA ALA A 185 -19.62 -1.34 6.35
C ALA A 185 -18.42 -0.37 6.34
N PHE A 186 -17.44 -0.60 7.22
CA PHE A 186 -16.23 0.22 7.31
C PHE A 186 -15.01 -0.44 6.67
N MET A 187 -15.12 -1.68 6.18
CA MET A 187 -13.99 -2.38 5.57
C MET A 187 -13.59 -1.68 4.27
N PRO A 188 -12.31 -1.27 4.12
CA PRO A 188 -11.84 -0.65 2.90
C PRO A 188 -12.04 -1.58 1.70
N GLN A 189 -12.47 -0.99 0.58
CA GLN A 189 -12.70 -1.67 -0.68
C GLN A 189 -11.69 -1.18 -1.73
N PRO A 190 -11.29 -2.03 -2.68
CA PRO A 190 -10.46 -1.58 -3.78
C PRO A 190 -11.23 -0.59 -4.66
N ASP A 191 -10.52 0.40 -5.20
CA ASP A 191 -11.02 1.33 -6.22
C ASP A 191 -10.25 1.09 -7.53
N PRO A 192 -10.77 0.24 -8.43
CA PRO A 192 -10.08 -0.15 -9.66
C PRO A 192 -9.81 1.04 -10.61
N ASP A 193 -10.71 2.02 -10.64
CA ASP A 193 -10.60 3.18 -11.53
C ASP A 193 -9.50 4.13 -11.05
N MET A 194 -9.45 4.38 -9.73
CA MET A 194 -8.35 5.15 -9.13
C MET A 194 -7.01 4.45 -9.34
N LEU A 195 -6.92 3.14 -9.05
CA LEU A 195 -5.71 2.35 -9.24
C LEU A 195 -5.23 2.37 -10.70
N LYS A 196 -6.15 2.19 -11.65
CA LYS A 196 -5.86 2.26 -13.08
C LYS A 196 -5.32 3.64 -13.46
N SER A 197 -5.99 4.70 -13.05
CA SER A 197 -5.58 6.08 -13.36
C SER A 197 -4.16 6.36 -12.85
N GLN A 198 -3.83 5.90 -11.63
CA GLN A 198 -2.49 6.11 -11.09
C GLN A 198 -1.43 5.24 -11.76
N ALA A 199 -1.77 4.02 -12.14
CA ALA A 199 -0.88 3.15 -12.90
C ALA A 199 -0.59 3.71 -14.30
N ASP A 200 -1.60 4.27 -14.97
CA ASP A 200 -1.44 4.93 -16.28
C ASP A 200 -0.51 6.17 -16.14
N LYS A 201 -0.71 7.03 -15.13
CA LYS A 201 0.17 8.19 -14.85
C LYS A 201 1.62 7.79 -14.59
N LEU A 202 1.84 6.71 -13.84
CA LEU A 202 3.19 6.20 -13.57
C LEU A 202 3.84 5.67 -14.85
N ARG A 203 3.09 4.93 -15.67
CA ARG A 203 3.56 4.46 -16.99
C ARG A 203 3.94 5.62 -17.90
N GLU A 204 3.14 6.68 -17.97
CA GLU A 204 3.47 7.89 -18.74
C GLU A 204 4.77 8.54 -18.26
N ALA A 205 5.00 8.59 -16.95
CA ALA A 205 6.26 9.10 -16.39
C ALA A 205 7.46 8.25 -16.84
N GLN A 206 7.32 6.92 -16.86
CA GLN A 206 8.35 6.01 -17.35
C GLN A 206 8.65 6.23 -18.85
N THR A 207 7.62 6.43 -19.68
CA THR A 207 7.80 6.73 -21.11
C THR A 207 8.54 8.05 -21.30
N ARG A 208 8.13 9.13 -20.62
CA ARG A 208 8.80 10.45 -20.71
C ARG A 208 10.26 10.42 -20.28
N ALA A 209 10.62 9.59 -19.31
CA ALA A 209 12.00 9.45 -18.84
C ALA A 209 12.88 8.60 -19.77
N ALA A 210 12.29 7.90 -20.73
CA ALA A 210 13.01 7.09 -21.71
C ALA A 210 13.32 7.85 -23.03
N GLU A 211 12.74 9.03 -23.20
CA GLU A 211 12.98 9.97 -24.31
C GLU A 211 14.19 10.87 -24.02
#